data_AF-A0A9W6SWU3-F1
#
_entry.id   AF-A0A9W6SWU3-F1
#
_cell.length_a   1.000
_cell.length_b   1.000
_cell.length_c   1.000
_cell.angle_alpha   90.00
_cell.angle_beta   90.00
_cell.angle_gamma   90.00
#
_symmetry.space_group_name_H-M   'P 1'
#
loop_
_entity.id
_entity.type
_entity.pdbx_description
1 polymer ?
#
loop_
_entity_poly.entity_id
_entity_poly.type
_entity_poly.pdbx_seq_one_letter_code
_entity_poly.pdbx_strand_id
1 'polypeptide(L)'
;MIVTRNIINSSIKFRPIGYQSIFKTTTRIVNTKNNNLIRYASSSSGPYFDTRKFVKALNENGLSPDQAEYTVKIISGAVNDGIEQYASDLITKETLSKMSYQQKVDFAKLKGELQMIDRSEFNRLKHDHERMKNDLEKLKQRFKEEINKSLSSVRLDLNLEKGRIREESSIYDLKIKETDSRIDQEIANMKVQIESVKTQVLQWLFGVCTGTFALILAYVRLIS
;
A
#
# COMPACT_ATOMS: atom_id res chain seq x y z
N MET A 1 0.28 -5.54 25.25
CA MET A 1 -0.50 -5.68 23.99
C MET A 1 -1.54 -4.56 23.85
N ILE A 2 -1.13 -3.28 24.00
CA ILE A 2 -2.05 -2.12 23.95
C ILE A 2 -1.26 -0.90 23.41
N VAL A 3 -0.71 -0.97 22.19
CA VAL A 3 -0.10 0.24 21.55
C VAL A 3 -0.39 0.31 20.03
N THR A 4 -1.30 -0.51 19.49
CA THR A 4 -1.52 -0.58 18.03
C THR A 4 -2.86 -0.03 17.55
N ARG A 5 -3.69 0.58 18.40
CA ARG A 5 -5.03 1.05 18.01
C ARG A 5 -5.16 2.53 17.64
N ASN A 6 -4.11 3.35 17.69
CA ASN A 6 -4.26 4.81 17.58
C ASN A 6 -3.82 5.45 16.25
N ILE A 7 -3.54 4.67 15.21
CA ILE A 7 -3.05 5.21 13.92
C ILE A 7 -4.16 5.30 12.85
N ILE A 8 -5.33 4.68 13.07
CA ILE A 8 -6.36 4.52 12.01
C ILE A 8 -7.30 5.74 11.89
N ASN A 9 -7.20 6.73 12.78
CA ASN A 9 -8.12 7.88 12.82
C ASN A 9 -7.48 9.24 12.49
N SER A 10 -6.28 9.25 11.91
CA SER A 10 -5.78 10.47 11.26
C SER A 10 -6.47 10.61 9.91
N SER A 11 -7.63 11.28 9.93
CA SER A 11 -8.16 11.91 8.73
C SER A 11 -7.05 12.82 8.18
N ILE A 12 -6.31 12.34 7.18
CA ILE A 12 -5.35 13.13 6.42
C ILE A 12 -6.21 14.15 5.68
N LYS A 13 -6.46 15.27 6.36
CA LYS A 13 -7.09 16.45 5.82
C LYS A 13 -6.06 17.00 4.85
N PHE A 14 -6.06 16.50 3.62
CA PHE A 14 -5.37 17.11 2.49
C PHE A 14 -5.90 18.55 2.43
N ARG A 15 -5.17 19.48 3.07
CA ARG A 15 -5.39 20.90 2.83
C ARG A 15 -4.94 21.10 1.39
N PRO A 16 -5.83 21.46 0.46
CA PRO A 16 -5.38 21.87 -0.85
C PRO A 16 -4.45 23.06 -0.61
N ILE A 17 -3.16 22.89 -0.89
CA ILE A 17 -2.19 23.98 -0.85
C ILE A 17 -2.79 25.02 -1.80
N GLY A 18 -3.26 26.14 -1.23
CA GLY A 18 -4.18 27.02 -1.94
C GLY A 18 -3.48 27.66 -3.14
N TYR A 19 -3.65 27.07 -4.33
CA TYR A 19 -3.20 27.64 -5.61
C TYR A 19 -3.68 29.07 -5.79
N GLN A 20 -4.83 29.42 -5.19
CA GLN A 20 -5.35 30.79 -5.11
C GLN A 20 -4.35 31.79 -4.50
N SER A 21 -3.53 31.37 -3.53
CA SER A 21 -2.52 32.23 -2.90
C SER A 21 -1.33 32.48 -3.85
N ILE A 22 -0.85 31.42 -4.49
CA ILE A 22 0.28 31.46 -5.42
C ILE A 22 -0.11 32.28 -6.67
N PHE A 23 -1.30 32.02 -7.23
CA PHE A 23 -1.83 32.79 -8.35
C PHE A 23 -2.12 34.24 -8.01
N LYS A 24 -2.70 34.55 -6.84
CA LYS A 24 -2.88 35.96 -6.40
C LYS A 24 -1.54 36.69 -6.32
N THR A 25 -0.51 36.03 -5.81
CA THR A 25 0.84 36.59 -5.68
C THR A 25 1.47 36.84 -7.05
N THR A 26 1.43 35.86 -7.95
CA THR A 26 1.94 35.99 -9.33
C THR A 26 1.20 37.08 -10.10
N THR A 27 -0.13 37.14 -9.98
CA THR A 27 -0.95 38.18 -10.65
C THR A 27 -0.61 39.58 -10.14
N ARG A 28 -0.35 39.72 -8.84
CA ARG A 28 0.04 40.99 -8.21
C ARG A 28 1.41 41.46 -8.71
N ILE A 29 2.38 40.54 -8.81
CA ILE A 29 3.74 40.83 -9.29
C ILE A 29 3.73 41.30 -10.76
N VAL A 30 2.96 40.62 -11.62
CA VAL A 30 2.84 40.99 -13.04
C VAL A 30 2.17 42.36 -13.20
N ASN A 31 1.11 42.63 -12.45
CA ASN A 31 0.39 43.90 -12.54
C ASN A 31 1.23 45.09 -12.01
N THR A 32 2.03 44.88 -10.96
CA THR A 32 2.97 45.89 -10.44
C THR A 32 4.09 46.22 -11.44
N LYS A 33 4.66 45.22 -12.11
CA LYS A 33 5.71 45.47 -13.13
C LYS A 33 5.18 46.23 -14.35
N ASN A 34 3.99 45.88 -14.85
CA ASN A 34 3.39 46.58 -15.98
C ASN A 34 3.01 48.04 -15.65
N ASN A 35 2.52 48.31 -14.44
CA ASN A 35 2.21 49.68 -14.03
C ASN A 35 3.47 50.55 -13.90
N ASN A 36 4.59 49.99 -13.45
CA ASN A 36 5.85 50.72 -13.38
C ASN A 36 6.37 51.05 -14.79
N LEU A 37 6.32 50.10 -15.74
CA LEU A 37 6.72 50.31 -17.14
C LEU A 37 5.89 51.41 -17.85
N ILE A 38 4.57 51.43 -17.63
CA ILE A 38 3.69 52.48 -18.17
C ILE A 38 4.02 53.87 -17.59
N ARG A 39 4.49 53.91 -16.34
CA ARG A 39 4.86 55.16 -15.65
C ARG A 39 6.14 55.78 -16.25
N TYR A 40 7.10 54.97 -16.65
CA TYR A 40 8.31 55.43 -17.34
C TYR A 40 8.01 55.92 -18.77
N ALA A 41 7.07 55.29 -19.47
CA ALA A 41 6.63 55.71 -20.81
C ALA A 41 5.80 57.01 -20.83
N SER A 42 5.34 57.50 -19.67
CA SER A 42 4.46 58.69 -19.57
C SER A 42 5.22 59.98 -19.26
N SER A 43 6.53 59.93 -18.99
CA SER A 43 7.37 61.12 -18.83
C SER A 43 7.89 61.59 -20.19
N SER A 44 7.00 62.07 -21.05
CA SER A 44 7.33 62.59 -22.39
C SER A 44 7.95 63.99 -22.38
N SER A 45 8.59 64.40 -21.27
CA SER A 45 9.42 65.59 -21.25
C SER A 45 10.86 65.14 -21.46
N GLY A 46 11.21 64.82 -22.70
CA GLY A 46 12.59 64.55 -23.08
C GLY A 46 13.49 65.74 -22.73
N PRO A 47 14.79 65.52 -22.48
CA PRO A 47 15.72 66.61 -22.24
C PRO A 47 15.76 67.54 -23.46
N TYR A 48 15.28 68.77 -23.30
CA TYR A 48 15.32 69.81 -24.34
C TYR A 48 16.71 70.44 -24.39
N PHE A 49 17.41 70.28 -25.52
CA PHE A 49 18.73 70.87 -25.73
C PHE A 49 18.60 72.30 -26.30
N ASP A 50 18.87 73.31 -25.47
CA ASP A 50 18.78 74.72 -25.86
C ASP A 50 20.09 75.22 -26.51
N THR A 51 20.15 75.12 -27.83
CA THR A 51 21.28 75.53 -28.68
C THR A 51 21.71 76.98 -28.42
N ARG A 52 20.76 77.90 -28.19
CA ARG A 52 21.05 79.34 -28.06
C ARG A 52 21.70 79.69 -26.74
N LYS A 53 21.25 79.07 -25.64
CA LYS A 53 21.88 79.23 -24.33
C LYS A 53 23.30 78.68 -24.33
N PHE A 54 23.53 77.57 -25.04
CA PHE A 54 24.84 76.96 -25.17
C PHE A 54 25.83 77.84 -25.95
N VAL A 55 25.40 78.41 -27.08
CA VAL A 55 26.23 79.36 -27.86
C VAL A 55 26.58 80.59 -27.03
N LYS A 56 25.61 81.15 -26.29
CA LYS A 56 25.85 82.33 -25.43
C LYS A 56 26.86 82.02 -24.32
N ALA A 57 26.74 80.88 -23.65
CA ALA A 57 27.67 80.46 -22.61
C ALA A 57 29.08 80.19 -23.15
N LEU A 58 29.21 79.64 -24.36
CA LEU A 58 30.52 79.41 -24.98
C LEU A 58 31.19 80.73 -25.40
N ASN A 59 30.42 81.70 -25.90
CA ASN A 59 30.91 83.04 -26.21
C ASN A 59 31.37 83.79 -24.95
N GLU A 60 30.64 83.66 -23.84
CA GLU A 60 31.03 84.24 -22.54
C GLU A 60 32.33 83.63 -21.97
N ASN A 61 32.68 82.42 -22.38
CA ASN A 61 33.91 81.71 -21.98
C ASN A 61 35.07 81.86 -23.00
N GLY A 62 34.97 82.82 -23.93
CA GLY A 62 36.09 83.22 -24.79
C GLY A 62 36.21 82.50 -26.13
N LEU A 63 35.19 81.74 -26.57
CA LEU A 63 35.13 81.19 -27.92
C LEU A 63 34.66 82.26 -28.92
N SER A 64 35.21 82.23 -30.13
CA SER A 64 34.70 83.03 -31.25
C SER A 64 33.25 82.61 -31.60
N PRO A 65 32.37 83.54 -32.01
CA PRO A 65 30.97 83.22 -32.37
C PRO A 65 30.85 82.05 -33.34
N ASP A 66 31.74 81.99 -34.34
CA ASP A 66 31.74 80.93 -35.36
C ASP A 66 32.15 79.56 -34.79
N GLN A 67 33.09 79.56 -33.84
CA GLN A 67 33.56 78.33 -33.18
C GLN A 67 32.53 77.80 -32.18
N ALA A 68 31.85 78.70 -31.46
CA ALA A 68 30.76 78.34 -30.56
C ALA A 68 29.57 77.74 -31.33
N GLU A 69 29.17 78.35 -32.45
CA GLU A 69 28.10 77.83 -33.30
C GLU A 69 28.43 76.46 -33.88
N TYR A 70 29.66 76.26 -34.38
CA TYR A 70 30.10 74.98 -34.92
C TYR A 70 30.14 73.87 -33.86
N THR A 71 30.64 74.17 -32.66
CA THR A 71 30.72 73.21 -31.54
C THR A 71 29.33 72.77 -31.09
N VAL A 72 28.40 73.73 -30.95
CA VAL A 72 27.02 73.42 -30.55
C VAL A 72 26.29 72.62 -31.65
N LYS A 73 26.60 72.86 -32.93
CA LYS A 73 26.05 72.07 -34.03
C LYS A 73 26.47 70.60 -33.95
N ILE A 74 27.73 70.31 -33.64
CA ILE A 74 28.23 68.93 -33.45
C ILE A 74 27.55 68.27 -32.24
N ILE A 75 27.48 68.97 -31.11
CA ILE A 75 26.86 68.43 -29.89
C ILE A 75 25.36 68.21 -30.11
N SER A 76 24.67 69.14 -30.76
CA SER A 76 23.24 68.99 -31.10
C SER A 76 23.01 67.79 -32.03
N GLY A 77 23.92 67.53 -32.98
CA GLY A 77 23.88 66.34 -33.82
C GLY A 77 24.03 65.06 -33.00
N ALA A 78 25.09 64.96 -32.19
CA ALA A 78 25.34 63.78 -31.35
C ALA A 78 24.22 63.53 -30.30
N VAL A 79 23.63 64.59 -29.74
CA VAL A 79 22.49 64.49 -28.83
C VAL A 79 21.24 64.03 -29.57
N ASN A 80 20.98 64.54 -30.78
CA ASN A 80 19.83 64.12 -31.58
C ASN A 80 19.97 62.65 -32.02
N ASP A 81 21.15 62.23 -32.47
CA ASP A 81 21.45 60.83 -32.82
C ASP A 81 21.26 59.90 -31.59
N GLY A 82 21.70 60.35 -30.41
CA GLY A 82 21.50 59.63 -29.16
C GLY A 82 20.02 59.53 -28.77
N ILE A 83 19.25 60.61 -28.90
CA ILE A 83 17.80 60.62 -28.63
C ILE A 83 17.06 59.69 -29.60
N GLU A 84 17.42 59.69 -30.89
CA GLU A 84 16.85 58.79 -31.89
C GLU A 84 17.16 57.32 -31.58
N GLN A 85 18.40 57.01 -31.18
CA GLN A 85 18.79 55.66 -30.74
C GLN A 85 18.00 55.22 -29.50
N TYR A 86 17.88 56.08 -28.47
CA TYR A 86 17.08 55.77 -27.27
C TYR A 86 15.58 55.65 -27.57
N ALA A 87 15.04 56.49 -28.47
CA ALA A 87 13.65 56.41 -28.91
C ALA A 87 13.38 55.13 -29.71
N SER A 88 14.37 54.61 -30.45
CA SER A 88 14.25 53.35 -31.19
C SER A 88 14.09 52.12 -30.29
N ASP A 89 14.70 52.14 -29.11
CA ASP A 89 14.60 51.07 -28.10
C ASP A 89 13.35 51.21 -27.20
N LEU A 90 12.68 52.35 -27.23
CA LEU A 90 11.47 52.60 -26.43
C LEU A 90 10.24 51.98 -27.10
N ILE A 91 9.61 51.05 -26.39
CA ILE A 91 8.35 50.44 -26.82
C ILE A 91 7.22 51.48 -26.73
N THR A 92 6.47 51.64 -27.82
CA THR A 92 5.31 52.54 -27.84
C THR A 92 4.27 52.10 -26.80
N LYS A 93 3.58 53.07 -26.19
CA LYS A 93 2.53 52.82 -25.18
C LYS A 93 1.45 51.87 -25.69
N GLU A 94 1.15 51.93 -26.99
CA GLU A 94 0.22 51.03 -27.66
C GLU A 94 0.70 49.57 -27.67
N THR A 95 1.95 49.34 -28.09
CA THR A 95 2.56 48.00 -28.13
C THR A 95 2.67 47.40 -26.73
N LEU A 96 3.05 48.21 -25.72
CA LEU A 96 3.07 47.78 -24.32
C LEU A 96 1.68 47.39 -23.82
N SER A 97 0.65 48.18 -24.16
CA SER A 97 -0.74 47.89 -23.76
C SER A 97 -1.26 46.60 -24.41
N LYS A 98 -0.94 46.39 -25.69
CA LYS A 98 -1.28 45.17 -26.43
C LYS A 98 -0.59 43.94 -25.83
N MET A 99 0.71 44.04 -25.53
CA MET A 99 1.48 42.96 -24.89
C MET A 99 0.92 42.62 -23.49
N SER A 100 0.58 43.62 -22.69
CA SER A 100 -0.04 43.45 -21.38
C SER A 100 -1.42 42.80 -21.47
N TYR A 101 -2.23 43.18 -22.47
CA TYR A 101 -3.53 42.54 -22.72
C TYR A 101 -3.38 41.08 -23.11
N GLN A 102 -2.47 40.77 -24.04
CA GLN A 102 -2.19 39.39 -24.47
C GLN A 102 -1.75 38.52 -23.29
N GLN A 103 -0.82 39.02 -22.45
CA GLN A 103 -0.40 38.32 -21.24
C GLN A 103 -1.58 38.03 -20.30
N LYS A 104 -2.50 38.99 -20.10
CA LYS A 104 -3.68 38.77 -19.24
C LYS A 104 -4.60 37.67 -19.79
N VAL A 105 -4.79 37.63 -21.10
CA VAL A 105 -5.59 36.58 -21.75
C VAL A 105 -4.92 35.21 -21.59
N ASP A 106 -3.61 35.13 -21.81
CA ASP A 106 -2.85 33.88 -21.66
C ASP A 106 -2.89 33.37 -20.21
N PHE A 107 -2.79 34.27 -19.23
CA PHE A 107 -2.94 33.94 -17.82
C PHE A 107 -4.35 33.43 -17.48
N ALA A 108 -5.39 34.03 -18.05
CA ALA A 108 -6.76 33.58 -17.86
C ALA A 108 -6.98 32.17 -18.44
N LYS A 109 -6.41 31.90 -19.62
CA LYS A 109 -6.45 30.58 -20.26
C LYS A 109 -5.71 29.52 -19.44
N LEU A 110 -4.46 29.79 -19.04
CA LEU A 110 -3.66 28.88 -18.22
C LEU A 110 -4.36 28.55 -16.89
N LYS A 111 -5.00 29.54 -16.27
CA LYS A 111 -5.78 29.34 -15.05
C LYS A 111 -6.97 28.40 -15.29
N GLY A 112 -7.69 28.57 -16.41
CA GLY A 112 -8.80 27.69 -16.77
C GLY A 112 -8.36 26.26 -17.02
N GLU A 113 -7.27 26.07 -17.77
CA GLU A 113 -6.67 24.75 -18.03
C GLU A 113 -6.24 24.07 -16.73
N LEU A 114 -5.54 24.78 -15.85
CA LEU A 114 -5.12 24.22 -14.56
C LEU A 114 -6.32 23.82 -13.70
N GLN A 115 -7.34 24.66 -13.60
CA GLN A 115 -8.57 24.34 -12.84
C GLN A 115 -9.29 23.10 -13.40
N MET A 116 -9.30 22.94 -14.73
CA MET A 116 -9.89 21.78 -15.39
C MET A 116 -9.08 20.51 -15.09
N ILE A 117 -7.75 20.57 -15.22
CA ILE A 117 -6.85 19.44 -14.93
C ILE A 117 -7.01 19.04 -13.47
N ASP A 118 -6.92 19.97 -12.52
CA ASP A 118 -7.06 19.70 -11.09
C ASP A 118 -8.39 19.02 -10.77
N ARG A 119 -9.49 19.50 -11.36
CA ARG A 119 -10.81 18.90 -11.16
C ARG A 119 -10.88 17.50 -11.74
N SER A 120 -10.28 17.27 -12.91
CA SER A 120 -10.24 15.96 -13.55
C SER A 120 -9.39 14.96 -12.75
N GLU A 121 -8.21 15.37 -12.29
CA GLU A 121 -7.30 14.56 -11.48
C GLU A 121 -7.90 14.27 -10.11
N PHE A 122 -8.56 15.24 -9.49
CA PHE A 122 -9.28 15.02 -8.23
C PHE A 122 -10.41 14.01 -8.39
N ASN A 123 -11.19 14.10 -9.48
CA ASN A 123 -12.24 13.14 -9.77
C ASN A 123 -11.67 11.74 -10.06
N ARG A 124 -10.56 11.64 -10.81
CA ARG A 124 -9.87 10.37 -11.06
C ARG A 124 -9.37 9.75 -9.75
N LEU A 125 -8.69 10.54 -8.92
CA LEU A 125 -8.19 10.09 -7.62
C LEU A 125 -9.32 9.64 -6.71
N LYS A 126 -10.44 10.38 -6.68
CA LYS A 126 -11.62 9.98 -5.90
C LYS A 126 -12.20 8.65 -6.41
N HIS A 127 -12.31 8.48 -7.71
CA HIS A 127 -12.80 7.23 -8.31
C HIS A 127 -11.87 6.05 -7.99
N ASP A 128 -10.56 6.22 -8.15
CA ASP A 128 -9.57 5.20 -7.83
C ASP A 128 -9.59 4.84 -6.34
N HIS A 129 -9.78 5.85 -5.47
CA HIS A 129 -9.92 5.63 -4.03
C HIS A 129 -11.19 4.83 -3.69
N GLU A 130 -12.34 5.18 -4.27
CA GLU A 130 -13.58 4.42 -4.08
C GLU A 130 -13.46 2.99 -4.61
N ARG A 131 -12.81 2.80 -5.76
CA ARG A 131 -12.53 1.48 -6.33
C ARG A 131 -11.64 0.65 -5.41
N MET A 132 -10.50 1.19 -4.98
CA MET A 132 -9.59 0.50 -4.05
C MET A 132 -10.29 0.13 -2.75
N LYS A 133 -11.11 1.03 -2.20
CA LYS A 133 -11.90 0.77 -0.99
C LYS A 133 -12.88 -0.39 -1.18
N ASN A 134 -13.57 -0.43 -2.32
CA ASN A 134 -14.49 -1.52 -2.65
C ASN A 134 -13.76 -2.85 -2.84
N ASP A 135 -12.61 -2.85 -3.51
CA ASP A 135 -11.80 -4.06 -3.70
C ASP A 135 -11.25 -4.58 -2.36
N LEU A 136 -10.87 -3.68 -1.46
CA LEU A 136 -10.46 -4.03 -0.09
C LEU A 136 -11.58 -4.68 0.71
N GLU A 137 -12.81 -4.15 0.66
CA GLU A 137 -13.94 -4.76 1.38
C GLU A 137 -14.30 -6.13 0.78
N LYS A 138 -14.27 -6.26 -0.55
CA LYS A 138 -14.46 -7.56 -1.22
C LYS A 138 -13.41 -8.58 -0.81
N LEU A 139 -12.13 -8.19 -0.78
CA LEU A 139 -11.04 -9.08 -0.40
C LEU A 139 -11.18 -9.54 1.06
N LYS A 140 -11.51 -8.61 1.95
CA LYS A 140 -11.78 -8.91 3.36
C LYS A 140 -12.95 -9.90 3.53
N GLN A 141 -14.02 -9.73 2.77
CA GLN A 141 -15.16 -10.64 2.80
C GLN A 141 -14.78 -12.04 2.31
N ARG A 142 -14.09 -12.15 1.17
CA ARG A 142 -13.58 -13.43 0.64
C ARG A 142 -12.65 -14.12 1.63
N PHE A 143 -11.73 -13.38 2.23
CA PHE A 143 -10.80 -13.94 3.20
C PHE A 143 -11.52 -14.49 4.44
N LYS A 144 -12.55 -13.79 4.92
CA LYS A 144 -13.40 -14.27 6.02
C LYS A 144 -14.15 -15.55 5.65
N GLU A 145 -14.68 -15.63 4.43
CA GLU A 145 -15.35 -16.82 3.90
C GLU A 145 -14.38 -18.01 3.78
N GLU A 146 -13.18 -17.79 3.25
CA GLU A 146 -12.14 -18.82 3.12
C GLU A 146 -11.66 -19.32 4.49
N ILE A 147 -11.45 -18.43 5.47
CA ILE A 147 -11.14 -18.82 6.85
C ILE A 147 -12.24 -19.70 7.43
N ASN A 148 -13.50 -19.28 7.31
CA ASN A 148 -14.62 -20.04 7.86
C ASN A 148 -14.77 -21.41 7.18
N LYS A 149 -14.55 -21.47 5.86
CA LYS A 149 -14.55 -22.72 5.10
C LYS A 149 -13.42 -23.64 5.54
N SER A 150 -12.20 -23.12 5.67
CA SER A 150 -11.02 -23.87 6.14
C SER A 150 -11.24 -24.40 7.56
N LEU A 151 -11.73 -23.57 8.47
CA LEU A 151 -12.05 -23.98 9.84
C LEU A 151 -13.13 -25.08 9.86
N SER A 152 -14.16 -24.96 9.04
CA SER A 152 -15.21 -25.97 8.93
C SER A 152 -14.68 -27.29 8.38
N SER A 153 -13.77 -27.22 7.40
CA SER A 153 -13.07 -28.39 6.85
C SER A 153 -12.24 -29.09 7.94
N VAL A 154 -11.37 -28.35 8.64
CA VAL A 154 -10.55 -28.91 9.72
C VAL A 154 -11.42 -29.51 10.82
N ARG A 155 -12.52 -28.86 11.18
CA ARG A 155 -13.45 -29.41 12.18
C ARG A 155 -14.09 -30.71 11.70
N LEU A 156 -14.46 -30.80 10.42
CA LEU A 156 -14.97 -32.04 9.83
C LEU A 156 -13.91 -33.14 9.87
N ASP A 157 -12.69 -32.83 9.44
CA ASP A 157 -11.56 -33.77 9.43
C ASP A 157 -11.31 -34.34 10.83
N LEU A 158 -11.29 -33.48 11.86
CA LEU A 158 -11.14 -33.91 13.25
C LEU A 158 -12.31 -34.76 13.75
N ASN A 159 -13.54 -34.46 13.34
CA ASN A 159 -14.70 -35.26 13.73
C ASN A 159 -14.67 -36.65 13.07
N LEU A 160 -14.29 -36.73 11.80
CA LEU A 160 -14.12 -37.99 11.08
C LEU A 160 -12.99 -38.81 11.71
N GLU A 161 -11.86 -38.18 12.00
CA GLU A 161 -10.71 -38.84 12.63
C GLU A 161 -11.05 -39.33 14.04
N LYS A 162 -11.79 -38.54 14.83
CA LYS A 162 -12.30 -38.98 16.14
C LYS A 162 -13.25 -40.18 16.00
N GLY A 163 -14.10 -40.17 14.97
CA GLY A 163 -14.98 -41.30 14.63
C GLY A 163 -14.18 -42.56 14.31
N ARG A 164 -13.16 -42.44 13.45
CA ARG A 164 -12.25 -43.52 13.05
C ARG A 164 -11.52 -44.12 14.25
N ILE A 165 -10.92 -43.27 15.10
CA ILE A 165 -10.23 -43.73 16.32
C ILE A 165 -11.18 -44.50 17.24
N ARG A 166 -12.44 -44.03 17.38
CA ARG A 166 -13.44 -44.72 18.19
C ARG A 166 -13.81 -46.08 17.62
N GLU A 167 -13.98 -46.17 16.30
CA GLU A 167 -14.27 -47.43 15.62
C GLU A 167 -13.11 -48.42 15.76
N GLU A 168 -11.88 -47.97 15.54
CA GLU A 168 -10.67 -48.77 15.75
C GLU A 168 -10.55 -49.25 17.20
N SER A 169 -10.79 -48.38 18.18
CA SER A 169 -10.83 -48.76 19.59
C SER A 169 -11.86 -49.85 19.86
N SER A 170 -13.07 -49.73 19.29
CA SER A 170 -14.11 -50.74 19.45
C SER A 170 -13.72 -52.07 18.81
N ILE A 171 -13.01 -52.05 17.67
CA ILE A 171 -12.49 -53.26 17.03
C ILE A 171 -11.43 -53.93 17.91
N TYR A 172 -10.53 -53.16 18.50
CA TYR A 172 -9.53 -53.68 19.44
C TYR A 172 -10.20 -54.29 20.67
N ASP A 173 -11.20 -53.63 21.26
CA ASP A 173 -11.95 -54.16 22.40
C ASP A 173 -12.63 -55.50 22.08
N LEU A 174 -13.19 -55.64 20.87
CA LEU A 174 -13.79 -56.90 20.41
C LEU A 174 -12.74 -58.00 20.23
N LYS A 175 -11.60 -57.69 19.59
CA LYS A 175 -10.50 -58.66 19.42
C LYS A 175 -9.93 -59.14 20.75
N ILE A 176 -9.82 -58.22 21.72
CA ILE A 176 -9.37 -58.57 23.08
C ILE A 176 -10.38 -59.52 23.73
N LYS A 177 -11.68 -59.20 23.69
CA LYS A 177 -12.72 -60.08 24.25
C LYS A 177 -12.78 -61.45 23.58
N GLU A 178 -12.63 -61.51 22.26
CA GLU A 178 -12.56 -62.78 21.54
C GLU A 178 -11.35 -63.59 21.97
N THR A 179 -10.18 -62.96 22.11
CA THR A 179 -8.96 -63.63 22.57
C THR A 179 -9.10 -64.12 24.01
N ASP A 180 -9.71 -63.32 24.88
CA ASP A 180 -9.99 -63.67 26.28
C ASP A 180 -10.92 -64.90 26.35
N SER A 181 -11.99 -64.91 25.55
CA SER A 181 -12.89 -66.06 25.45
C SER A 181 -12.20 -67.32 24.91
N ARG A 182 -11.25 -67.18 23.98
CA ARG A 182 -10.45 -68.32 23.48
C ARG A 182 -9.53 -68.85 24.56
N ILE A 183 -8.88 -67.98 25.34
CA ILE A 183 -8.05 -68.38 26.48
C ILE A 183 -8.89 -69.15 27.51
N ASP A 184 -10.06 -68.65 27.87
CA ASP A 184 -10.96 -69.35 28.80
C ASP A 184 -11.36 -70.75 28.29
N GLN A 185 -11.64 -70.86 26.98
CA GLN A 185 -11.94 -72.14 26.35
C GLN A 185 -10.74 -73.10 26.37
N GLU A 186 -9.53 -72.61 26.09
CA GLU A 186 -8.30 -73.39 26.18
C GLU A 186 -8.03 -73.86 27.62
N ILE A 187 -8.25 -73.00 28.62
CA ILE A 187 -8.13 -73.35 30.04
C ILE A 187 -9.13 -74.45 30.41
N ALA A 188 -10.39 -74.33 29.98
CA ALA A 188 -11.40 -75.36 30.22
C ALA A 188 -11.02 -76.70 29.58
N ASN A 189 -10.54 -76.67 28.32
CA ASN A 189 -10.08 -77.87 27.61
C ASN A 189 -8.89 -78.52 28.33
N MET A 190 -7.90 -77.73 28.77
CA MET A 190 -6.76 -78.22 29.56
C MET A 190 -7.21 -78.86 30.88
N LYS A 191 -8.18 -78.27 31.58
CA LYS A 191 -8.75 -78.86 32.80
C LYS A 191 -9.39 -80.22 32.54
N VAL A 192 -10.19 -80.34 31.48
CA VAL A 192 -10.81 -81.62 31.08
C VAL A 192 -9.75 -82.66 30.74
N GLN A 193 -8.69 -82.28 30.00
CA GLN A 193 -7.57 -83.17 29.71
C GLN A 193 -6.87 -83.65 30.99
N ILE A 194 -6.62 -82.76 31.95
CA ILE A 194 -6.04 -83.11 33.25
C ILE A 194 -6.93 -84.08 34.02
N GLU A 195 -8.24 -83.84 34.08
CA GLU A 195 -9.20 -84.74 34.73
C GLU A 195 -9.24 -86.11 34.05
N SER A 196 -9.21 -86.15 32.71
CA SER A 196 -9.10 -87.39 31.94
C SER A 196 -7.80 -88.14 32.23
N VAL A 197 -6.66 -87.46 32.30
CA VAL A 197 -5.37 -88.09 32.65
C VAL A 197 -5.43 -88.64 34.08
N LYS A 198 -6.04 -87.91 35.03
CA LYS A 198 -6.22 -88.37 36.42
C LYS A 198 -7.06 -89.64 36.50
N THR A 199 -8.16 -89.73 35.75
CA THR A 199 -9.02 -90.93 35.75
C THR A 199 -8.32 -92.11 35.07
N GLN A 200 -7.58 -91.88 33.99
CA GLN A 200 -6.76 -92.92 33.35
C GLN A 200 -5.72 -93.47 34.33
N VAL A 201 -4.97 -92.62 35.03
CA VAL A 201 -3.99 -93.05 36.03
C VAL A 201 -4.65 -93.86 37.16
N LEU A 202 -5.83 -93.44 37.64
CA LEU A 202 -6.60 -94.19 38.62
C LEU A 202 -7.04 -95.56 38.09
N GLN A 203 -7.49 -95.65 36.84
CA GLN A 203 -7.84 -96.92 36.21
C GLN A 203 -6.64 -97.86 36.10
N TRP A 204 -5.48 -97.36 35.68
CA TRP A 204 -4.23 -98.14 35.67
C TRP A 204 -3.86 -98.65 37.06
N LEU A 205 -4.00 -97.81 38.10
CA LEU A 205 -3.76 -98.20 39.48
C LEU A 205 -4.69 -99.33 39.91
N PHE A 206 -6.00 -99.22 39.65
CA PHE A 206 -6.95 -100.31 39.93
C PHE A 206 -6.61 -101.59 39.19
N GLY A 207 -6.19 -101.49 37.92
CA GLY A 207 -5.75 -102.64 37.11
C GLY A 207 -4.54 -103.34 37.71
N VAL A 208 -3.52 -102.58 38.13
CA VAL A 208 -2.31 -103.13 38.78
C VAL A 208 -2.65 -103.76 40.12
N CYS A 209 -3.44 -103.11 40.98
CA CYS A 209 -3.86 -103.67 42.28
C CYS A 209 -4.67 -104.97 42.10
N THR A 210 -5.58 -105.02 41.13
CA THR A 210 -6.37 -106.23 40.85
C THR A 210 -5.48 -107.34 40.29
N GLY A 211 -4.53 -107.01 39.42
CA GLY A 211 -3.57 -107.97 38.87
C GLY A 211 -2.65 -108.56 39.93
N THR A 212 -2.08 -107.74 40.82
CA THR A 212 -1.25 -108.23 41.93
C THR A 212 -2.06 -109.07 42.91
N PHE A 213 -3.28 -108.67 43.24
CA PHE A 213 -4.18 -109.46 44.07
C PHE A 213 -4.49 -110.84 43.45
N ALA A 214 -4.76 -110.89 42.14
CA ALA A 214 -4.98 -112.13 41.42
C ALA A 214 -3.74 -113.05 41.42
N LEU A 215 -2.55 -112.48 41.25
CA LEU A 215 -1.29 -113.25 41.34
C LEU A 215 -1.06 -113.83 42.74
N ILE A 216 -1.34 -113.05 43.80
CA ILE A 216 -1.24 -113.55 45.18
C ILE A 216 -2.21 -114.71 45.39
N LEU A 217 -3.47 -114.58 44.95
CA LEU A 217 -4.45 -115.66 45.03
C LEU A 217 -4.02 -116.91 44.24
N ALA A 218 -3.46 -116.73 43.05
CA ALA A 218 -2.94 -117.83 42.24
C ALA A 218 -1.75 -118.52 42.94
N TYR A 219 -0.86 -117.76 43.57
CA TYR A 219 0.27 -118.30 44.32
C TYR A 219 -0.18 -119.08 45.58
N VAL A 220 -1.12 -118.52 46.35
CA VAL A 220 -1.73 -119.23 47.49
C VAL A 220 -2.36 -120.55 47.04
N ARG A 221 -3.02 -120.56 45.88
CA ARG A 221 -3.59 -121.78 45.31
C ARG A 221 -2.56 -122.79 44.81
N LEU A 222 -1.35 -122.37 44.45
CA LEU A 222 -0.29 -123.28 44.02
C LEU A 222 0.43 -123.96 45.21
N ILE A 223 0.46 -123.28 46.36
CA ILE A 223 1.06 -123.77 47.60
C ILE A 223 0.09 -124.59 48.47
N SER A 224 -1.21 -124.31 48.41
CA SER A 224 -2.27 -125.12 49.05
C SER A 224 -2.59 -126.38 48.25
#